data_AF-F6INZ8-F1
#
_entry.id   AF-F6INZ8-F1
#
_cell.length_a   1.000
_cell.length_b   1.000
_cell.length_c   1.000
_cell.angle_alpha   90.00
_cell.angle_beta   90.00
_cell.angle_gamma   90.00
#
_symmetry.space_group_name_H-M   'P 1'
#
loop_
_entity.id
_entity.type
_entity.pdbx_description
1 polymer ?
#
loop_
_entity_poly.entity_id
_entity_poly.type
_entity_poly.pdbx_seq_one_letter_code
_entity_poly.pdbx_strand_id
1 'polypeptide(L)'
;MSPEKAIVLVTGSNGRIGTAVMERLTGRFSDVVGFDREAATPPPADCVSIPVDISSDGSVREGLRILREHHGTHIAAVVHLAAYYDFIGKPSPRYDEVTVNGTGHLLRGLREGFMVERFIFSSTMLVHQPGEPGQFITEDWPLGPTWAYPESKVRTEALIRGERGDIPAAILRLAGVYDDVCHSPPLAHQIQRIYEQQLASHLYSGETSHGQAFVHLEDVVDAIERTVDRRSQLPPDAVILIGEPETLSYDELQHTFMRLIHGKSSETQSVPGLIAKVGAWVQDHIPGEDPFIKPWMIDRANDHYALDITRARELLDWQPRHSLRKTMPKMIAALAADPVGWYREHGLEPPASLRAEVARGAPEAPEAVDAGACQVHVCPMHPAVCQSSPGSCPKCGEALEPSSAPSQGAEYTCPMHPEIVRLEPGRCPKCGMPLELLKVPEDRYA
;
A
#
# COMPACT_ATOMS: atom_id res chain seq x y z
N MET A 1 17.60 -0.78 27.58
CA MET A 1 16.74 -0.02 28.52
C MET A 1 15.47 -0.81 28.70
N SER A 2 14.86 -0.81 29.89
CA SER A 2 13.54 -1.43 30.07
C SER A 2 12.49 -0.63 29.28
N PRO A 3 11.51 -1.29 28.64
CA PRO A 3 10.46 -0.59 27.90
C PRO A 3 9.69 0.40 28.78
N GLU A 4 9.29 1.53 28.22
CA GLU A 4 8.36 2.44 28.88
C GLU A 4 7.01 1.75 29.07
N LYS A 5 6.46 1.77 30.29
CA LYS A 5 5.19 1.11 30.60
C LYS A 5 3.99 1.96 30.15
N ALA A 6 3.76 2.00 28.85
CA ALA A 6 2.68 2.72 28.21
C ALA A 6 2.35 2.10 26.84
N ILE A 7 1.16 2.42 26.33
CA ILE A 7 0.68 1.93 25.03
C ILE A 7 1.09 2.89 23.92
N VAL A 8 1.53 2.34 22.79
CA VAL A 8 1.48 3.02 21.49
C VAL A 8 0.42 2.34 20.62
N LEU A 9 -0.62 3.09 20.26
CA LEU A 9 -1.71 2.61 19.40
C LEU A 9 -1.48 3.09 17.97
N VAL A 10 -1.37 2.18 17.00
CA VAL A 10 -1.18 2.50 15.58
C VAL A 10 -2.41 2.07 14.79
N THR A 11 -3.17 2.99 14.21
CA THR A 11 -4.29 2.63 13.33
C THR A 11 -3.84 2.57 11.88
N GLY A 12 -4.42 1.72 11.03
CA GLY A 12 -3.90 1.46 9.69
C GLY A 12 -2.60 0.66 9.76
N SER A 13 -2.50 -0.22 10.76
CA SER A 13 -1.29 -0.98 11.10
C SER A 13 -0.85 -1.97 10.03
N ASN A 14 -1.75 -2.38 9.14
CA ASN A 14 -1.42 -3.26 8.02
C ASN A 14 -0.90 -2.48 6.80
N GLY A 15 -1.01 -1.14 6.82
CA GLY A 15 -0.43 -0.29 5.79
C GLY A 15 1.09 -0.20 5.93
N ARG A 16 1.78 0.11 4.82
CA ARG A 16 3.26 0.18 4.76
C ARG A 16 3.87 1.06 5.87
N ILE A 17 3.31 2.26 6.09
CA ILE A 17 3.77 3.16 7.16
C ILE A 17 3.44 2.59 8.54
N GLY A 18 2.24 2.03 8.72
CA GLY A 18 1.81 1.49 10.02
C GLY A 18 2.65 0.32 10.48
N THR A 19 2.93 -0.63 9.59
CA THR A 19 3.79 -1.77 9.88
C THR A 19 5.21 -1.32 10.24
N ALA A 20 5.81 -0.42 9.45
CA ALA A 20 7.15 0.10 9.72
C ALA A 20 7.24 0.89 11.04
N VAL A 21 6.18 1.64 11.41
CA VAL A 21 6.10 2.34 12.70
C VAL A 21 6.01 1.34 13.86
N MET A 22 5.21 0.29 13.74
CA MET A 22 5.10 -0.74 14.78
C MET A 22 6.42 -1.44 15.01
N GLU A 23 7.10 -1.84 13.93
CA GLU A 23 8.44 -2.46 13.98
C GLU A 23 9.49 -1.51 14.58
N ARG A 24 9.39 -0.20 14.33
CA ARG A 24 10.31 0.79 14.90
C ARG A 24 10.14 0.96 16.41
N LEU A 25 8.89 0.91 16.89
CA LEU A 25 8.56 1.26 18.28
C LEU A 25 8.50 0.04 19.22
N THR A 26 8.46 -1.18 18.67
CA THR A 26 8.48 -2.41 19.47
C THR A 26 9.74 -2.50 20.33
N GLY A 27 9.60 -3.06 21.55
CA GLY A 27 10.67 -3.13 22.55
C GLY A 27 11.04 -1.80 23.24
N ARG A 28 10.57 -0.64 22.72
CA ARG A 28 10.71 0.66 23.40
C ARG A 28 9.57 0.94 24.37
N PHE A 29 8.38 0.43 24.07
CA PHE A 29 7.17 0.52 24.88
C PHE A 29 6.72 -0.87 25.30
N SER A 30 5.99 -0.98 26.42
CA SER A 30 5.47 -2.26 26.90
C SER A 30 4.47 -2.87 25.92
N ASP A 31 3.71 -2.02 25.24
CA ASP A 31 2.61 -2.44 24.37
C ASP A 31 2.58 -1.59 23.09
N VAL A 32 2.85 -2.22 21.95
CA VAL A 32 2.62 -1.64 20.62
C VAL A 32 1.46 -2.39 19.98
N VAL A 33 0.32 -1.68 19.83
CA VAL A 33 -0.95 -2.28 19.43
C VAL A 33 -1.42 -1.68 18.11
N GLY A 34 -1.69 -2.52 17.12
CA GLY A 34 -2.20 -2.16 15.80
C GLY A 34 -3.72 -2.30 15.71
N PHE A 35 -4.40 -1.28 15.19
CA PHE A 35 -5.81 -1.33 14.77
C PHE A 35 -5.88 -1.30 13.25
N ASP A 36 -6.50 -2.31 12.66
CA ASP A 36 -6.81 -2.33 11.23
C ASP A 36 -8.05 -3.19 10.99
N ARG A 37 -8.72 -3.04 9.84
CA ARG A 37 -9.97 -3.77 9.55
C ARG A 37 -9.77 -5.27 9.63
N GLU A 38 -8.59 -5.73 9.25
CA GLU A 38 -8.14 -7.11 9.36
C GLU A 38 -6.93 -7.15 10.30
N ALA A 39 -6.83 -8.12 11.20
CA ALA A 39 -5.63 -8.26 12.02
C ALA A 39 -4.55 -9.04 11.26
N ALA A 40 -3.39 -8.43 11.01
CA ALA A 40 -2.24 -9.15 10.45
C ALA A 40 -1.95 -10.41 11.26
N THR A 41 -1.79 -11.55 10.57
CA THR A 41 -1.54 -12.85 11.20
C THR A 41 -0.34 -13.53 10.51
N PRO A 42 0.83 -13.64 11.19
CA PRO A 42 1.14 -13.04 12.48
C PRO A 42 1.29 -11.52 12.41
N PRO A 43 1.10 -10.78 13.52
CA PRO A 43 1.50 -9.38 13.60
C PRO A 43 3.03 -9.24 13.55
N PRO A 44 3.58 -8.02 13.39
CA PRO A 44 5.00 -7.77 13.60
C PRO A 44 5.47 -8.32 14.95
N ALA A 45 6.74 -8.74 15.02
CA ALA A 45 7.29 -9.37 16.22
C ALA A 45 7.08 -8.47 17.46
N ASP A 46 6.65 -9.10 18.56
CA ASP A 46 6.38 -8.45 19.85
C ASP A 46 5.31 -7.34 19.80
N CYS A 47 4.50 -7.29 18.73
CA CYS A 47 3.35 -6.41 18.61
C CYS A 47 2.03 -7.18 18.73
N VAL A 48 0.95 -6.47 19.02
CA VAL A 48 -0.41 -7.01 19.05
C VAL A 48 -1.25 -6.33 17.96
N SER A 49 -2.08 -7.08 17.25
CA SER A 49 -3.05 -6.52 16.30
C SER A 49 -4.46 -6.85 16.73
N ILE A 50 -5.34 -5.84 16.77
CA ILE A 50 -6.75 -5.96 17.10
C ILE A 50 -7.56 -5.58 15.85
N PRO A 51 -8.45 -6.44 15.36
CA PRO A 51 -9.28 -6.13 14.20
C PRO A 51 -10.30 -5.05 14.57
N VAL A 52 -10.21 -3.88 13.94
CA VAL A 52 -11.05 -2.72 14.17
C VAL A 52 -11.40 -2.05 12.84
N ASP A 53 -12.68 -2.03 12.50
CA ASP A 53 -13.20 -1.19 11.42
C ASP A 53 -13.48 0.21 11.95
N ILE A 54 -12.60 1.15 11.61
CA ILE A 54 -12.68 2.54 12.05
C ILE A 54 -13.97 3.23 11.59
N SER A 55 -14.61 2.77 10.50
CA SER A 55 -15.85 3.35 9.99
C SER A 55 -17.06 3.03 10.88
N SER A 56 -16.94 2.06 11.79
CA SER A 56 -18.01 1.59 12.68
C SER A 56 -17.75 2.00 14.13
N ASP A 57 -18.59 2.88 14.70
CA ASP A 57 -18.52 3.30 16.11
C ASP A 57 -18.51 2.10 17.07
N GLY A 58 -19.34 1.08 16.78
CA GLY A 58 -19.40 -0.15 17.56
C GLY A 58 -18.10 -0.96 17.53
N SER A 59 -17.46 -1.07 16.36
CA SER A 59 -16.17 -1.76 16.21
C SER A 59 -15.05 -1.02 16.94
N VAL A 60 -15.01 0.31 16.83
CA VAL A 60 -14.03 1.15 17.55
C VAL A 60 -14.20 1.03 19.06
N ARG A 61 -15.43 1.09 19.56
CA ARG A 61 -15.71 0.92 21.00
C ARG A 61 -15.27 -0.44 21.52
N GLU A 62 -15.51 -1.49 20.75
CA GLU A 62 -15.09 -2.84 21.11
C GLU A 62 -13.57 -2.99 21.09
N GLY A 63 -12.89 -2.49 20.05
CA GLY A 63 -11.43 -2.49 19.97
C GLY A 63 -10.77 -1.74 21.14
N LEU A 64 -11.30 -0.56 21.48
CA LEU A 64 -10.85 0.22 22.63
C LEU A 64 -11.15 -0.48 23.97
N ARG A 65 -12.28 -1.19 24.09
CA ARG A 65 -12.58 -2.01 25.27
C ARG A 65 -11.53 -3.11 25.46
N ILE A 66 -11.22 -3.85 24.39
CA ILE A 66 -10.20 -4.91 24.40
C ILE A 66 -8.83 -4.33 24.76
N LEU A 67 -8.43 -3.22 24.13
CA LEU A 67 -7.19 -2.51 24.41
C LEU A 67 -7.07 -2.18 25.91
N ARG A 68 -8.14 -1.61 26.48
CA ARG A 68 -8.19 -1.22 27.89
C ARG A 68 -8.04 -2.41 28.83
N GLU A 69 -8.75 -3.50 28.56
CA GLU A 69 -8.78 -4.68 29.42
C GLU A 69 -7.45 -5.45 29.42
N HIS A 70 -6.73 -5.47 28.30
CA HIS A 70 -5.52 -6.27 28.15
C HIS A 70 -4.23 -5.47 28.35
N HIS A 71 -4.23 -4.18 28.01
CA HIS A 71 -3.03 -3.34 28.00
C HIS A 71 -3.11 -2.14 28.96
N GLY A 72 -4.31 -1.77 29.42
CA GLY A 72 -4.54 -0.65 30.35
C GLY A 72 -5.00 0.64 29.67
N THR A 73 -4.98 1.76 30.40
CA THR A 73 -5.61 3.03 29.99
C THR A 73 -4.62 4.13 29.63
N HIS A 74 -3.32 3.90 29.76
CA HIS A 74 -2.29 4.92 29.51
C HIS A 74 -1.69 4.75 28.11
N ILE A 75 -1.99 5.70 27.23
CA ILE A 75 -1.48 5.74 25.87
C ILE A 75 -0.46 6.87 25.75
N ALA A 76 0.80 6.51 25.52
CA ALA A 76 1.87 7.47 25.21
C ALA A 76 1.60 8.15 23.86
N ALA A 77 1.20 7.39 22.85
CA ALA A 77 0.84 7.97 21.56
C ALA A 77 -0.22 7.15 20.82
N VAL A 78 -1.13 7.85 20.16
CA VAL A 78 -1.97 7.28 19.09
C VAL A 78 -1.39 7.75 17.76
N VAL A 79 -0.86 6.85 16.95
CA VAL A 79 -0.41 7.12 15.58
C VAL A 79 -1.55 6.75 14.62
N HIS A 80 -2.32 7.76 14.22
CA HIS A 80 -3.51 7.59 13.39
C HIS A 80 -3.18 7.67 11.90
N LEU A 81 -2.97 6.50 11.29
CA LEU A 81 -2.69 6.33 9.85
C LEU A 81 -3.87 5.74 9.06
N ALA A 82 -4.98 5.39 9.74
CA ALA A 82 -6.16 4.86 9.08
C ALA A 82 -6.87 5.98 8.31
N ALA A 83 -6.88 5.86 6.99
CA ALA A 83 -7.56 6.78 6.11
C ALA A 83 -7.90 6.07 4.80
N TYR A 84 -8.99 6.49 4.16
CA TYR A 84 -9.26 6.07 2.80
C TYR A 84 -8.42 6.89 1.83
N TYR A 85 -7.85 6.22 0.84
CA TYR A 85 -7.05 6.85 -0.19
C TYR A 85 -7.29 6.17 -1.54
N ASP A 86 -7.59 6.99 -2.55
CA ASP A 86 -7.72 6.57 -3.94
C ASP A 86 -7.04 7.59 -4.86
N PHE A 87 -5.98 7.16 -5.54
CA PHE A 87 -5.24 7.95 -6.52
C PHE A 87 -6.05 8.27 -7.78
N ILE A 88 -7.13 7.53 -8.09
CA ILE A 88 -7.95 7.73 -9.29
C ILE A 88 -8.95 8.89 -9.09
N GLY A 89 -9.01 9.47 -7.89
CA GLY A 89 -9.66 10.75 -7.63
C GLY A 89 -11.19 10.72 -7.73
N LYS A 90 -11.81 9.54 -7.80
CA LYS A 90 -13.27 9.43 -7.82
C LYS A 90 -13.82 9.80 -6.43
N PRO A 91 -14.82 10.70 -6.35
CA PRO A 91 -15.51 10.95 -5.09
C PRO A 91 -16.03 9.63 -4.52
N SER A 92 -15.73 9.38 -3.25
CA SER A 92 -16.09 8.15 -2.57
C SER A 92 -16.62 8.50 -1.18
N PRO A 93 -17.77 7.95 -0.75
CA PRO A 93 -18.28 8.17 0.60
C PRO A 93 -17.31 7.68 1.68
N ARG A 94 -16.38 6.78 1.32
CA ARG A 94 -15.33 6.29 2.22
C ARG A 94 -14.40 7.38 2.74
N TYR A 95 -14.24 8.49 2.02
CA TYR A 95 -13.51 9.65 2.56
C TYR A 95 -14.18 10.16 3.83
N ASP A 96 -15.50 10.22 3.86
CA ASP A 96 -16.26 10.67 5.02
C ASP A 96 -16.36 9.56 6.07
N GLU A 97 -16.75 8.35 5.67
CA GLU A 97 -16.97 7.22 6.57
C GLU A 97 -15.70 6.80 7.31
N VAL A 98 -14.59 6.61 6.59
CA VAL A 98 -13.34 6.09 7.15
C VAL A 98 -12.47 7.22 7.71
N THR A 99 -12.30 8.31 6.95
CA THR A 99 -11.26 9.32 7.27
C THR A 99 -11.78 10.45 8.15
N VAL A 100 -13.04 10.88 8.01
CA VAL A 100 -13.58 11.97 8.83
C VAL A 100 -14.31 11.39 10.04
N ASN A 101 -15.38 10.65 9.82
CA ASN A 101 -16.23 10.09 10.86
C ASN A 101 -15.48 9.02 11.68
N GLY A 102 -14.67 8.17 11.03
CA GLY A 102 -13.86 7.18 11.72
C GLY A 102 -12.86 7.78 12.70
N THR A 103 -12.20 8.90 12.34
CA THR A 103 -11.36 9.66 13.28
C THR A 103 -12.19 10.18 14.45
N GLY A 104 -13.41 10.66 14.21
CA GLY A 104 -14.34 11.10 15.25
C GLY A 104 -14.73 9.99 16.23
N HIS A 105 -15.06 8.80 15.73
CA HIS A 105 -15.34 7.62 16.57
C HIS A 105 -14.16 7.31 17.50
N LEU A 106 -12.94 7.29 16.94
CA LEU A 106 -11.73 7.02 17.71
C LEU A 106 -11.47 8.08 18.77
N LEU A 107 -11.51 9.37 18.41
CA LEU A 107 -11.32 10.47 19.36
C LEU A 107 -12.33 10.43 20.51
N ARG A 108 -13.61 10.16 20.20
CA ARG A 108 -14.66 10.03 21.22
C ARG A 108 -14.35 8.89 22.20
N GLY A 109 -14.04 7.70 21.69
CA GLY A 109 -13.72 6.55 22.52
C GLY A 109 -12.46 6.75 23.37
N LEU A 110 -11.44 7.39 22.82
CA LEU A 110 -10.21 7.73 23.55
C LEU A 110 -10.49 8.68 24.72
N ARG A 111 -11.29 9.73 24.50
CA ARG A 111 -11.66 10.71 25.54
C ARG A 111 -12.46 10.10 26.69
N GLU A 112 -13.24 9.06 26.43
CA GLU A 112 -14.09 8.42 27.44
C GLU A 112 -13.32 7.47 28.37
N GLY A 113 -12.19 6.91 27.93
CA GLY A 113 -11.59 5.74 28.59
C GLY A 113 -10.08 5.75 28.79
N PHE A 114 -9.36 6.75 28.28
CA PHE A 114 -7.89 6.72 28.23
C PHE A 114 -7.26 8.05 28.63
N MET A 115 -6.06 7.95 29.22
CA MET A 115 -5.12 9.06 29.31
C MET A 115 -4.22 8.99 28.08
N VAL A 116 -4.40 9.93 27.15
CA VAL A 116 -3.63 10.01 25.91
C VAL A 116 -2.68 11.20 25.97
N GLU A 117 -1.38 10.95 25.91
CA GLU A 117 -0.38 12.03 25.95
C GLU A 117 -0.24 12.75 24.60
N ARG A 118 -0.45 12.04 23.48
CA ARG A 118 -0.43 12.63 22.14
C ARG A 118 -1.24 11.82 21.12
N PHE A 119 -2.08 12.52 20.37
CA PHE A 119 -2.73 12.00 19.17
C PHE A 119 -2.01 12.53 17.93
N ILE A 120 -1.44 11.65 17.12
CA ILE A 120 -0.68 12.00 15.91
C ILE A 120 -1.52 11.62 14.70
N PHE A 121 -1.85 12.59 13.85
CA PHE A 121 -2.61 12.36 12.62
C PHE A 121 -1.73 12.51 11.39
N SER A 122 -1.77 11.51 10.49
CA SER A 122 -1.18 11.65 9.16
C SER A 122 -2.11 12.43 8.22
N SER A 123 -1.74 13.67 7.97
CA SER A 123 -2.31 14.50 6.90
C SER A 123 -1.37 14.50 5.69
N THR A 124 -1.57 15.43 4.75
CA THR A 124 -0.78 15.54 3.52
C THR A 124 -0.42 17.00 3.26
N MET A 125 0.70 17.26 2.60
CA MET A 125 1.04 18.62 2.13
C MET A 125 0.02 19.14 1.09
N LEU A 126 -0.69 18.24 0.39
CA LEU A 126 -1.66 18.57 -0.67
C LEU A 126 -2.93 19.28 -0.15
N VAL A 127 -3.03 19.50 1.18
CA VAL A 127 -4.07 20.35 1.77
C VAL A 127 -3.85 21.84 1.47
N HIS A 128 -2.61 22.22 1.15
CA HIS A 128 -2.24 23.59 0.84
C HIS A 128 -2.56 23.97 -0.60
N GLN A 129 -2.72 25.27 -0.85
CA GLN A 129 -2.69 25.82 -2.21
C GLN A 129 -1.31 25.54 -2.83
N PRO A 130 -1.24 25.16 -4.12
CA PRO A 130 0.03 25.04 -4.81
C PRO A 130 0.77 26.39 -4.83
N GLY A 131 2.09 26.34 -4.70
CA GLY A 131 2.96 27.48 -4.90
C GLY A 131 3.49 27.53 -6.33
N GLU A 132 4.48 28.40 -6.55
CA GLU A 132 5.25 28.51 -7.78
C GLU A 132 6.74 28.21 -7.51
N PRO A 133 7.52 27.80 -8.54
CA PRO A 133 8.96 27.61 -8.39
C PRO A 133 9.65 28.80 -7.71
N GLY A 134 10.38 28.52 -6.63
CA GLY A 134 11.04 29.53 -5.79
C GLY A 134 10.24 29.95 -4.55
N GLN A 135 8.99 29.51 -4.41
CA GLN A 135 8.21 29.64 -3.18
C GLN A 135 8.30 28.36 -2.34
N PHE A 136 8.34 28.52 -1.02
CA PHE A 136 8.40 27.42 -0.08
C PHE A 136 7.18 27.46 0.84
N ILE A 137 6.39 26.38 0.81
CA ILE A 137 5.17 26.20 1.57
C ILE A 137 5.56 25.91 3.02
N THR A 138 5.02 26.72 3.94
CA THR A 138 5.09 26.53 5.39
C THR A 138 3.77 25.96 5.91
N GLU A 139 3.71 25.57 7.18
CA GLU A 139 2.47 25.05 7.78
C GLU A 139 1.32 26.06 7.84
N ASP A 140 1.65 27.35 7.79
CA ASP A 140 0.69 28.46 7.82
C ASP A 140 0.29 28.93 6.41
N TRP A 141 0.81 28.28 5.36
CA TRP A 141 0.44 28.54 3.97
C TRP A 141 -1.06 28.31 3.75
N PRO A 142 -1.74 29.09 2.89
CA PRO A 142 -3.18 28.94 2.65
C PRO A 142 -3.59 27.50 2.31
N LEU A 143 -4.70 27.05 2.88
CA LEU A 143 -5.33 25.78 2.52
C LEU A 143 -6.10 25.92 1.21
N GLY A 144 -6.01 24.91 0.35
CA GLY A 144 -6.65 24.89 -0.96
C GLY A 144 -6.60 23.50 -1.59
N PRO A 145 -7.26 22.50 -0.98
CA PRO A 145 -7.27 21.14 -1.50
C PRO A 145 -7.92 21.12 -2.89
N THR A 146 -7.26 20.46 -3.86
CA THR A 146 -7.67 20.46 -5.27
C THR A 146 -8.56 19.28 -5.66
N TRP A 147 -8.81 18.34 -4.74
CA TRP A 147 -9.55 17.09 -4.97
C TRP A 147 -9.99 16.44 -3.65
N ALA A 148 -10.81 15.38 -3.74
CA ALA A 148 -11.51 14.79 -2.60
C ALA A 148 -10.59 14.27 -1.47
N TYR A 149 -9.42 13.74 -1.80
CA TYR A 149 -8.48 13.20 -0.81
C TYR A 149 -7.97 14.28 0.16
N PRO A 150 -7.24 15.33 -0.25
CA PRO A 150 -6.78 16.37 0.67
C PRO A 150 -7.95 17.17 1.24
N GLU A 151 -9.08 17.28 0.55
CA GLU A 151 -10.29 17.87 1.13
C GLU A 151 -10.79 17.06 2.34
N SER A 152 -10.77 15.73 2.26
CA SER A 152 -11.07 14.88 3.41
C SER A 152 -10.08 15.11 4.55
N LYS A 153 -8.79 15.29 4.25
CA LYS A 153 -7.75 15.58 5.25
C LYS A 153 -7.95 16.93 5.93
N VAL A 154 -8.28 17.99 5.18
CA VAL A 154 -8.64 19.31 5.75
C VAL A 154 -9.83 19.20 6.70
N ARG A 155 -10.88 18.47 6.29
CA ARG A 155 -12.06 18.23 7.14
C ARG A 155 -11.71 17.44 8.40
N THR A 156 -10.86 16.41 8.30
CA THR A 156 -10.39 15.66 9.46
C THR A 156 -9.49 16.49 10.38
N GLU A 157 -8.59 17.33 9.85
CA GLU A 157 -7.79 18.26 10.67
C GLU A 157 -8.70 19.21 11.48
N ALA A 158 -9.75 19.74 10.84
CA ALA A 158 -10.75 20.59 11.51
C ALA A 158 -11.54 19.81 12.57
N LEU A 159 -11.95 18.56 12.27
CA LEU A 159 -12.63 17.68 13.22
C LEU A 159 -11.75 17.40 14.44
N ILE A 160 -10.47 17.05 14.25
CA ILE A 160 -9.52 16.81 15.34
C ILE A 160 -9.41 18.08 16.21
N ARG A 161 -9.27 19.26 15.60
CA ARG A 161 -9.20 20.53 16.34
C ARG A 161 -10.46 20.79 17.16
N GLY A 162 -11.63 20.46 16.64
CA GLY A 162 -12.92 20.68 17.31
C GLY A 162 -13.29 19.64 18.35
N GLU A 163 -12.88 18.37 18.16
CA GLU A 163 -13.41 17.23 18.93
C GLU A 163 -12.37 16.55 19.84
N ARG A 164 -11.08 16.88 19.76
CA ARG A 164 -10.03 16.25 20.59
C ARG A 164 -10.16 16.51 22.10
N GLY A 165 -10.92 17.52 22.50
CA GLY A 165 -10.98 17.96 23.90
C GLY A 165 -9.60 18.33 24.41
N ASP A 166 -9.20 17.79 25.56
CA ASP A 166 -7.90 18.07 26.18
C ASP A 166 -6.74 17.22 25.62
N ILE A 167 -7.02 16.25 24.74
CA ILE A 167 -5.98 15.39 24.16
C ILE A 167 -5.06 16.24 23.27
N PRO A 168 -3.76 16.35 23.57
CA PRO A 168 -2.81 17.04 22.69
C PRO A 168 -2.73 16.34 21.33
N ALA A 169 -2.79 17.10 20.24
CA ALA A 169 -2.70 16.59 18.88
C ALA A 169 -1.43 17.10 18.17
N ALA A 170 -0.89 16.27 17.29
CA ALA A 170 0.11 16.65 16.29
C ALA A 170 -0.39 16.23 14.90
N ILE A 171 -0.44 17.17 13.96
CA ILE A 171 -0.81 16.92 12.57
C ILE A 171 0.47 16.90 11.75
N LEU A 172 0.81 15.75 11.19
CA LEU A 172 1.96 15.59 10.30
C LEU A 172 1.47 15.64 8.86
N ARG A 173 1.77 16.74 8.15
CA ARG A 173 1.42 16.90 6.73
C ARG A 173 2.53 16.29 5.87
N LEU A 174 2.31 15.04 5.46
CA LEU A 174 3.31 14.25 4.75
C LEU A 174 3.40 14.66 3.27
N ALA A 175 4.62 14.76 2.76
CA ALA A 175 4.92 14.81 1.34
C ALA A 175 4.67 13.45 0.66
N GLY A 176 4.91 13.35 -0.65
CA GLY A 176 4.74 12.09 -1.39
C GLY A 176 5.67 11.00 -0.85
N VAL A 177 5.13 9.98 -0.20
CA VAL A 177 5.94 8.91 0.40
C VAL A 177 6.45 7.96 -0.69
N TYR A 178 7.72 7.60 -0.62
CA TYR A 178 8.37 6.59 -1.47
C TYR A 178 9.36 5.75 -0.67
N ASP A 179 9.90 4.69 -1.27
CA ASP A 179 10.99 3.89 -0.70
C ASP A 179 11.97 3.41 -1.77
N ASP A 180 12.93 2.56 -1.38
CA ASP A 180 14.00 2.06 -2.25
C ASP A 180 13.49 1.25 -3.46
N VAL A 181 12.27 0.72 -3.43
CA VAL A 181 11.65 -0.07 -4.53
C VAL A 181 10.54 0.67 -5.29
N CYS A 182 10.31 1.94 -4.96
CA CYS A 182 9.36 2.85 -5.63
C CYS A 182 7.87 2.66 -5.27
N HIS A 183 7.54 2.45 -4.00
CA HIS A 183 6.16 2.49 -3.52
C HIS A 183 5.55 3.90 -3.50
N SER A 184 5.47 4.52 -4.67
CA SER A 184 4.81 5.79 -4.95
C SER A 184 4.12 5.65 -6.32
N PRO A 185 2.80 5.49 -6.37
CA PRO A 185 2.08 5.28 -7.64
C PRO A 185 2.39 6.31 -8.74
N PRO A 186 2.53 7.63 -8.46
CA PRO A 186 2.94 8.60 -9.47
C PRO A 186 4.30 8.28 -10.10
N LEU A 187 5.30 7.94 -9.27
CA LEU A 187 6.64 7.60 -9.73
C LEU A 187 6.65 6.24 -10.45
N ALA A 188 5.96 5.24 -9.92
CA ALA A 188 5.88 3.91 -10.53
C ALA A 188 5.24 3.97 -11.93
N HIS A 189 4.15 4.71 -12.10
CA HIS A 189 3.54 4.90 -13.42
C HIS A 189 4.42 5.76 -14.35
N GLN A 190 5.22 6.70 -13.83
CA GLN A 190 6.19 7.44 -14.65
C GLN A 190 7.30 6.49 -15.15
N ILE A 191 7.87 5.67 -14.26
CA ILE A 191 8.85 4.64 -14.58
C ILE A 191 8.28 3.67 -15.61
N GLN A 192 7.05 3.17 -15.42
CA GLN A 192 6.37 2.28 -16.36
C GLN A 192 6.30 2.89 -17.77
N ARG A 193 5.79 4.12 -17.90
CA ARG A 193 5.65 4.79 -19.20
C ARG A 193 6.99 4.92 -19.91
N ILE A 194 8.05 5.27 -19.17
CA ILE A 194 9.41 5.39 -19.68
C ILE A 194 9.95 4.03 -20.10
N TYR A 195 9.83 3.01 -19.23
CA TYR A 195 10.32 1.67 -19.45
C TYR A 195 9.72 1.03 -20.71
N GLU A 196 8.41 1.21 -20.90
CA GLU A 196 7.66 0.71 -22.07
C GLU A 196 7.82 1.59 -23.33
N GLN A 197 8.56 2.70 -23.24
CA GLN A 197 8.73 3.68 -24.32
C GLN A 197 7.39 4.17 -24.90
N GLN A 198 6.39 4.35 -24.04
CA GLN A 198 5.09 4.86 -24.45
C GLN A 198 5.24 6.30 -24.96
N LEU A 199 4.42 6.72 -25.94
CA LEU A 199 4.47 8.10 -26.44
C LEU A 199 4.25 9.14 -25.32
N ALA A 200 3.39 8.81 -24.35
CA ALA A 200 3.13 9.63 -23.17
C ALA A 200 4.37 9.84 -22.27
N SER A 201 5.45 9.05 -22.44
CA SER A 201 6.72 9.29 -21.76
C SER A 201 7.53 10.45 -22.34
N HIS A 202 7.14 11.00 -23.49
CA HIS A 202 7.80 12.17 -24.07
C HIS A 202 6.97 13.46 -23.94
N LEU A 203 5.78 13.36 -23.34
CA LEU A 203 4.81 14.44 -23.28
C LEU A 203 4.48 14.79 -21.83
N TYR A 204 4.46 16.08 -21.51
CA TYR A 204 3.97 16.57 -20.22
C TYR A 204 2.90 17.64 -20.43
N SER A 205 1.82 17.56 -19.66
CA SER A 205 0.67 18.45 -19.85
C SER A 205 0.76 19.79 -19.09
N GLY A 206 1.89 20.04 -18.42
CA GLY A 206 2.15 21.21 -17.61
C GLY A 206 3.52 21.86 -17.87
N GLU A 207 3.92 22.76 -16.99
CA GLU A 207 5.23 23.39 -16.95
C GLU A 207 6.25 22.41 -16.32
N THR A 208 7.26 22.03 -17.09
CA THR A 208 8.20 20.97 -16.70
C THR A 208 9.10 21.38 -15.53
N SER A 209 9.16 22.66 -15.19
CA SER A 209 9.85 23.22 -14.02
C SER A 209 9.11 22.96 -12.70
N HIS A 210 7.82 22.65 -12.74
CA HIS A 210 7.02 22.38 -11.54
C HIS A 210 7.26 20.97 -11.04
N GLY A 211 6.89 20.71 -9.79
CA GLY A 211 7.28 19.49 -9.08
C GLY A 211 6.70 19.46 -7.69
N GLN A 212 6.77 18.31 -7.04
CA GLN A 212 6.17 18.10 -5.72
C GLN A 212 7.21 17.48 -4.79
N ALA A 213 7.21 17.88 -3.52
CA ALA A 213 8.09 17.30 -2.54
C ALA A 213 7.74 15.82 -2.29
N PHE A 214 8.78 15.04 -2.02
CA PHE A 214 8.69 13.64 -1.65
C PHE A 214 9.34 13.42 -0.28
N VAL A 215 9.14 12.24 0.30
CA VAL A 215 9.83 11.82 1.52
C VAL A 215 9.98 10.32 1.56
N HIS A 216 11.16 9.85 1.97
CA HIS A 216 11.41 8.42 2.10
C HIS A 216 10.65 7.83 3.30
N LEU A 217 10.15 6.60 3.18
CA LEU A 217 9.41 5.89 4.22
C LEU A 217 10.17 5.87 5.56
N GLU A 218 11.47 5.54 5.55
CA GLU A 218 12.30 5.56 6.76
C GLU A 218 12.37 6.94 7.43
N ASP A 219 12.35 8.02 6.65
CA ASP A 219 12.38 9.38 7.18
C ASP A 219 11.01 9.78 7.76
N VAL A 220 9.89 9.28 7.19
CA VAL A 220 8.55 9.40 7.78
C VAL A 220 8.47 8.67 9.12
N VAL A 221 9.01 7.44 9.19
CA VAL A 221 9.05 6.66 10.43
C VAL A 221 9.90 7.36 11.49
N ASP A 222 11.07 7.90 11.13
CA ASP A 222 11.91 8.72 12.03
C ASP A 222 11.18 9.98 12.52
N ALA A 223 10.40 10.65 11.66
CA ALA A 223 9.58 11.80 12.05
C ALA A 223 8.48 11.43 13.06
N ILE A 224 7.77 10.32 12.83
CA ILE A 224 6.74 9.82 13.74
C ILE A 224 7.36 9.44 15.08
N GLU A 225 8.47 8.68 15.05
CA GLU A 225 9.23 8.30 16.24
C GLU A 225 9.65 9.51 17.08
N ARG A 226 10.23 10.53 16.43
CA ARG A 226 10.59 11.79 17.12
C ARG A 226 9.38 12.55 17.67
N THR A 227 8.24 12.48 16.99
CA THR A 227 6.98 13.07 17.48
C THR A 227 6.49 12.35 18.73
N VAL A 228 6.59 11.02 18.77
CA VAL A 228 6.30 10.20 19.96
C VAL A 228 7.27 10.53 21.08
N ASP A 229 8.57 10.63 20.80
CA ASP A 229 9.61 10.89 21.81
C ASP A 229 9.49 12.29 22.43
N ARG A 230 9.10 13.29 21.63
CA ARG A 230 8.95 14.69 22.06
C ARG A 230 7.51 15.06 22.42
N ARG A 231 6.61 14.08 22.54
CA ARG A 231 5.17 14.26 22.75
C ARG A 231 4.79 15.22 23.87
N SER A 232 5.57 15.32 24.95
CA SER A 232 5.33 16.23 26.08
C SER A 232 5.86 17.65 25.88
N GLN A 233 6.73 17.86 24.89
CA GLN A 233 7.41 19.13 24.59
C GLN A 233 6.74 19.88 23.44
N LEU A 234 5.99 19.17 22.58
CA LEU A 234 5.32 19.76 21.42
C LEU A 234 4.12 20.61 21.84
N PRO A 235 3.82 21.72 21.12
CA PRO A 235 2.56 22.44 21.28
C PRO A 235 1.33 21.51 21.23
N PRO A 236 0.27 21.74 22.01
CA PRO A 236 -0.91 20.85 22.04
C PRO A 236 -1.67 20.71 20.72
N ASP A 237 -1.42 21.58 19.74
CA ASP A 237 -2.03 21.62 18.42
C ASP A 237 -0.99 21.71 17.30
N ALA A 238 0.19 21.12 17.52
CA ALA A 238 1.30 21.15 16.58
C ALA A 238 0.90 20.71 15.17
N VAL A 239 1.28 21.48 14.16
CA VAL A 239 1.19 21.12 12.74
C VAL A 239 2.60 21.17 12.19
N ILE A 240 3.02 20.15 11.44
CA ILE A 240 4.40 19.99 10.97
C ILE A 240 4.39 19.40 9.56
N LEU A 241 5.08 20.05 8.61
CA LEU A 241 5.35 19.51 7.28
C LEU A 241 6.52 18.52 7.34
N ILE A 242 6.30 17.33 6.79
CA ILE A 242 7.30 16.25 6.74
C ILE A 242 7.58 15.94 5.28
N GLY A 243 8.75 16.37 4.80
CA GLY A 243 9.13 16.29 3.40
C GLY A 243 10.61 16.53 3.16
N GLU A 244 11.06 16.26 1.95
CA GLU A 244 12.34 16.75 1.47
C GLU A 244 12.29 18.27 1.23
N PRO A 245 13.34 19.02 1.62
CA PRO A 245 13.42 20.45 1.34
C PRO A 245 13.74 20.74 -0.13
N GLU A 246 14.25 19.74 -0.87
CA GLU A 246 14.55 19.84 -2.29
C GLU A 246 13.41 19.17 -3.08
N THR A 247 12.73 19.95 -3.90
CA THR A 247 11.68 19.45 -4.81
C THR A 247 12.26 19.30 -6.21
N LEU A 248 12.26 18.07 -6.72
CA LEU A 248 12.66 17.81 -8.11
C LEU A 248 11.55 18.25 -9.06
N SER A 249 11.93 18.92 -10.14
CA SER A 249 10.99 19.25 -11.21
C SER A 249 10.60 17.99 -11.98
N TYR A 250 9.45 18.03 -12.65
CA TYR A 250 9.02 16.96 -13.55
C TYR A 250 10.07 16.68 -14.62
N ASP A 251 10.65 17.74 -15.18
CA ASP A 251 11.71 17.64 -16.19
C ASP A 251 12.89 16.81 -15.67
N GLU A 252 13.33 17.09 -14.45
CA GLU A 252 14.48 16.43 -13.87
C GLU A 252 14.21 14.96 -13.58
N LEU A 253 13.03 14.64 -13.01
CA LEU A 253 12.58 13.27 -12.79
C LEU A 253 12.55 12.50 -14.12
N GLN A 254 11.94 13.09 -15.14
CA GLN A 254 11.79 12.49 -16.46
C GLN A 254 13.15 12.17 -17.09
N HIS A 255 14.04 13.17 -17.17
CA HIS A 255 15.38 13.00 -17.73
C HIS A 255 16.22 11.98 -16.94
N THR A 256 16.09 11.98 -15.61
CA THR A 256 16.87 11.07 -14.76
C THR A 256 16.41 9.63 -14.95
N PHE A 257 15.09 9.36 -14.90
CA PHE A 257 14.57 8.02 -15.16
C PHE A 257 14.88 7.53 -16.57
N MET A 258 14.73 8.37 -17.61
CA MET A 258 15.10 8.01 -18.98
C MET A 258 16.57 7.60 -19.09
N ARG A 259 17.47 8.37 -18.48
CA ARG A 259 18.90 8.06 -18.48
C ARG A 259 19.21 6.77 -17.74
N LEU A 260 18.59 6.56 -16.57
CA LEU A 260 18.80 5.35 -15.77
C LEU A 260 18.28 4.08 -16.46
N ILE A 261 17.14 4.17 -17.15
CA ILE A 261 16.49 3.02 -17.79
C ILE A 261 17.11 2.71 -19.17
N HIS A 262 17.29 3.73 -20.02
CA HIS A 262 17.66 3.53 -21.43
C HIS A 262 19.09 3.98 -21.78
N GLY A 263 19.84 4.52 -20.81
CA GLY A 263 21.18 5.07 -21.05
C GLY A 263 21.21 6.36 -21.90
N LYS A 264 20.04 6.90 -22.27
CA LYS A 264 19.87 8.12 -23.07
C LYS A 264 18.75 8.96 -22.50
N SER A 265 18.84 10.28 -22.67
CA SER A 265 17.76 11.21 -22.35
C SER A 265 17.28 11.90 -23.61
N SER A 266 15.96 12.14 -23.71
CA SER A 266 15.36 12.97 -24.75
C SER A 266 14.60 14.10 -24.09
N GLU A 267 14.44 15.22 -24.78
CA GLU A 267 13.67 16.35 -24.27
C GLU A 267 12.19 15.96 -24.07
N THR A 268 11.65 16.35 -22.92
CA THR A 268 10.22 16.29 -22.63
C THR A 268 9.52 17.44 -23.36
N GLN A 269 8.54 17.14 -24.19
CA GLN A 269 7.76 18.17 -24.87
C GLN A 269 6.54 18.55 -24.01
N SER A 270 6.44 19.83 -23.66
CA SER A 270 5.22 20.36 -23.04
C SER A 270 4.10 20.39 -24.07
N VAL A 271 2.96 19.82 -23.71
CA VAL A 271 1.73 19.82 -24.51
C VAL A 271 0.73 20.74 -23.82
N PRO A 272 0.14 21.73 -24.53
CA PRO A 272 -0.88 22.59 -23.96
C PRO A 272 -1.99 21.79 -23.28
N GLY A 273 -2.38 22.20 -22.07
CA GLY A 273 -3.31 21.44 -21.22
C GLY A 273 -4.64 21.06 -21.90
N LEU A 274 -5.18 21.90 -22.79
CA LEU A 274 -6.38 21.59 -23.57
C LEU A 274 -6.16 20.39 -24.54
N ILE A 275 -5.01 20.34 -25.20
CA ILE A 275 -4.66 19.24 -26.11
C ILE A 275 -4.44 17.96 -25.32
N ALA A 276 -3.73 18.06 -24.20
CA ALA A 276 -3.52 16.93 -23.31
C ALA A 276 -4.85 16.38 -22.75
N LYS A 277 -5.80 17.26 -22.37
CA LYS A 277 -7.13 16.86 -21.86
C LYS A 277 -7.93 16.08 -22.89
N VAL A 278 -7.94 16.55 -24.14
CA VAL A 278 -8.61 15.86 -25.24
C VAL A 278 -7.95 14.50 -25.48
N GLY A 279 -6.62 14.43 -25.48
CA GLY A 279 -5.88 13.17 -25.63
C GLY A 279 -6.21 12.16 -24.53
N ALA A 280 -6.15 12.59 -23.26
CA ALA A 280 -6.49 11.75 -22.11
C ALA A 280 -7.96 11.30 -22.14
N TRP A 281 -8.88 12.19 -22.52
CA TRP A 281 -10.30 11.84 -22.66
C TRP A 281 -10.52 10.79 -23.76
N VAL A 282 -9.88 10.94 -24.92
CA VAL A 282 -9.96 9.94 -26.00
C VAL A 282 -9.45 8.59 -25.52
N GLN A 283 -8.29 8.55 -24.86
CA GLN A 283 -7.69 7.32 -24.36
C GLN A 283 -8.56 6.62 -23.31
N ASP A 284 -9.20 7.38 -22.42
CA ASP A 284 -10.13 6.88 -21.39
C ASP A 284 -11.41 6.24 -21.98
N HIS A 285 -11.73 6.53 -23.25
CA HIS A 285 -12.89 6.00 -23.96
C HIS A 285 -12.54 4.85 -24.93
N ILE A 286 -11.28 4.41 -24.99
CA ILE A 286 -10.87 3.26 -25.80
C ILE A 286 -11.23 1.98 -25.04
N PRO A 287 -12.11 1.10 -25.60
CA PRO A 287 -12.50 -0.13 -24.92
C PRO A 287 -11.30 -1.04 -24.65
N GLY A 288 -11.07 -1.38 -23.38
CA GLY A 288 -9.96 -2.26 -22.95
C GLY A 288 -8.72 -1.52 -22.46
N GLU A 289 -8.67 -0.19 -22.55
CA GLU A 289 -7.62 0.64 -21.97
C GLU A 289 -8.14 1.32 -20.69
N ASP A 290 -7.39 1.26 -19.59
CA ASP A 290 -7.64 2.07 -18.38
C ASP A 290 -6.40 2.95 -18.10
N PRO A 291 -6.25 4.08 -18.80
CA PRO A 291 -5.04 4.89 -18.70
C PRO A 291 -4.93 5.53 -17.33
N PHE A 292 -3.73 5.50 -16.74
CA PHE A 292 -3.48 6.16 -15.44
C PHE A 292 -3.69 7.68 -15.51
N ILE A 293 -3.27 8.33 -16.60
CA ILE A 293 -3.42 9.77 -16.78
C ILE A 293 -4.87 10.08 -17.10
N LYS A 294 -5.60 10.59 -16.10
CA LYS A 294 -6.98 11.03 -16.25
C LYS A 294 -7.06 12.52 -16.61
N PRO A 295 -8.12 12.98 -17.31
CA PRO A 295 -8.26 14.38 -17.69
C PRO A 295 -8.14 15.40 -16.54
N TRP A 296 -8.59 15.03 -15.34
CA TRP A 296 -8.51 15.87 -14.15
C TRP A 296 -7.09 15.95 -13.55
N MET A 297 -6.20 15.00 -13.84
CA MET A 297 -4.80 15.07 -13.43
C MET A 297 -4.05 16.18 -14.18
N ILE A 298 -4.54 16.53 -15.38
CA ILE A 298 -3.93 17.56 -16.23
C ILE A 298 -4.14 18.96 -15.65
N ASP A 299 -5.29 19.20 -15.00
CA ASP A 299 -5.56 20.45 -14.29
C ASP A 299 -4.56 20.71 -13.15
N ARG A 300 -3.86 19.67 -12.72
CA ARG A 300 -2.91 19.68 -11.60
C ARG A 300 -1.47 19.50 -12.04
N ALA A 301 -1.22 19.41 -13.35
CA ALA A 301 0.12 19.25 -13.89
C ALA A 301 1.01 20.49 -13.61
N ASN A 302 0.41 21.63 -13.30
CA ASN A 302 1.14 22.83 -12.89
C ASN A 302 1.19 23.02 -11.36
N ASP A 303 0.71 22.06 -10.56
CA ASP A 303 0.81 22.21 -9.11
C ASP A 303 2.27 22.06 -8.66
N HIS A 304 2.82 23.09 -7.98
CA HIS A 304 4.15 23.02 -7.38
C HIS A 304 4.10 23.03 -5.85
N TYR A 305 4.79 22.06 -5.24
CA TYR A 305 4.91 21.93 -3.79
C TYR A 305 6.38 21.79 -3.41
N ALA A 306 7.02 22.91 -3.08
CA ALA A 306 8.29 22.94 -2.37
C ALA A 306 8.05 23.32 -0.91
N LEU A 307 8.73 22.66 0.03
CA LEU A 307 8.42 22.75 1.45
C LEU A 307 9.52 23.47 2.22
N ASP A 308 9.12 24.33 3.15
CA ASP A 308 9.97 24.80 4.23
C ASP A 308 9.81 23.85 5.43
N ILE A 309 10.88 23.13 5.77
CA ILE A 309 10.89 22.16 6.87
C ILE A 309 11.46 22.72 8.17
N THR A 310 11.56 24.05 8.31
CA THR A 310 12.13 24.70 9.49
C THR A 310 11.41 24.27 10.77
N ARG A 311 10.07 24.19 10.77
CA ARG A 311 9.30 23.76 11.94
C ARG A 311 9.58 22.30 12.33
N ALA A 312 9.81 21.42 11.36
CA ALA A 312 10.19 20.03 11.64
C ALA A 312 11.58 19.95 12.30
N ARG A 313 12.53 20.79 11.85
CA ARG A 313 13.85 20.91 12.49
C ARG A 313 13.76 21.46 13.91
N GLU A 314 12.97 22.51 14.12
CA GLU A 314 12.86 23.16 15.44
C GLU A 314 12.10 22.32 16.46
N LEU A 315 10.96 21.73 16.07
CA LEU A 315 10.10 21.00 16.99
C LEU A 315 10.52 19.54 17.19
N LEU A 316 11.05 18.89 16.14
CA LEU A 316 11.38 17.46 16.18
C LEU A 316 12.90 17.18 16.16
N ASP A 317 13.73 18.19 15.91
CA ASP A 317 15.15 18.01 15.55
C ASP A 317 15.31 17.11 14.31
N TRP A 318 14.29 17.10 13.45
CA TRP A 318 14.19 16.20 12.31
C TRP A 318 14.64 16.87 11.01
N GLN A 319 15.32 16.10 10.18
CA GLN A 319 15.53 16.39 8.76
C GLN A 319 15.66 15.05 8.02
N PRO A 320 15.27 14.97 6.73
CA PRO A 320 15.37 13.73 5.98
C PRO A 320 16.84 13.30 5.82
N ARG A 321 17.09 12.00 5.93
CA ARG A 321 18.42 11.40 5.69
C ARG A 321 18.54 10.87 4.26
N HIS A 322 17.41 10.62 3.62
CA HIS A 322 17.32 10.16 2.24
C HIS A 322 16.95 11.34 1.33
N SER A 323 17.13 11.13 0.02
CA SER A 323 16.66 12.08 -0.98
C SER A 323 16.22 11.34 -2.23
N LEU A 324 15.12 11.74 -2.85
CA LEU A 324 14.57 11.06 -4.03
C LEU A 324 15.62 10.95 -5.12
N ARG A 325 16.38 12.02 -5.36
CA ARG A 325 17.49 12.09 -6.33
C ARG A 325 18.48 10.93 -6.18
N LYS A 326 18.85 10.59 -4.94
CA LYS A 326 19.80 9.51 -4.62
C LYS A 326 19.15 8.12 -4.58
N THR A 327 17.83 8.03 -4.39
CA THR A 327 17.11 6.75 -4.35
C THR A 327 16.66 6.29 -5.74
N MET A 328 16.45 7.19 -6.71
CA MET A 328 16.07 6.82 -8.08
C MET A 328 16.92 5.70 -8.71
N PRO A 329 18.27 5.67 -8.58
CA PRO A 329 19.07 4.55 -9.10
C PRO A 329 18.72 3.20 -8.45
N LYS A 330 18.36 3.17 -7.17
CA LYS A 330 17.94 1.94 -6.48
C LYS A 330 16.59 1.44 -6.99
N MET A 331 15.63 2.36 -7.20
CA MET A 331 14.32 2.03 -7.77
C MET A 331 14.46 1.37 -9.14
N ILE A 332 15.33 1.92 -10.00
CA ILE A 332 15.58 1.36 -11.33
C ILE A 332 16.38 0.05 -11.24
N ALA A 333 17.29 -0.09 -10.28
CA ALA A 333 17.96 -1.36 -10.03
C ALA A 333 16.99 -2.46 -9.58
N ALA A 334 15.99 -2.13 -8.74
CA ALA A 334 14.93 -3.05 -8.34
C ALA A 334 14.08 -3.51 -9.54
N LEU A 335 13.65 -2.58 -10.40
CA LEU A 335 12.96 -2.89 -11.66
C LEU A 335 13.82 -3.79 -12.55
N ALA A 336 15.11 -3.50 -12.70
CA ALA A 336 16.01 -4.28 -13.55
C ALA A 336 16.28 -5.69 -13.00
N ALA A 337 16.26 -5.87 -11.68
CA ALA A 337 16.52 -7.15 -11.01
C ALA A 337 15.37 -8.15 -11.19
N ASP A 338 14.12 -7.70 -11.09
CA ASP A 338 12.93 -8.51 -11.33
C ASP A 338 11.80 -7.66 -11.95
N PRO A 339 11.79 -7.46 -13.28
CA PRO A 339 10.78 -6.62 -13.91
C PRO A 339 9.36 -7.13 -13.67
N VAL A 340 9.15 -8.44 -13.67
CA VAL A 340 7.80 -9.02 -13.55
C VAL A 340 7.29 -8.91 -12.13
N GLY A 341 8.16 -9.20 -11.15
CA GLY A 341 7.88 -8.98 -9.73
C GLY A 341 7.62 -7.50 -9.44
N TRP A 342 8.41 -6.60 -10.01
CA TRP A 342 8.23 -5.16 -9.84
C TRP A 342 6.85 -4.70 -10.33
N TYR A 343 6.42 -5.09 -11.53
CA TYR A 343 5.07 -4.76 -12.01
C TYR A 343 3.98 -5.30 -11.09
N ARG A 344 4.11 -6.56 -10.63
CA ARG A 344 3.15 -7.17 -9.70
C ARG A 344 3.07 -6.42 -8.37
N GLU A 345 4.20 -6.06 -7.80
CA GLU A 345 4.31 -5.34 -6.52
C GLU A 345 3.63 -3.96 -6.57
N HIS A 346 3.63 -3.32 -7.75
CA HIS A 346 3.02 -2.02 -7.98
C HIS A 346 1.58 -2.10 -8.50
N GLY A 347 1.01 -3.30 -8.65
CA GLY A 347 -0.34 -3.50 -9.17
C GLY A 347 -0.48 -3.11 -10.65
N LEU A 348 0.60 -3.19 -11.42
CA LEU A 348 0.67 -2.83 -12.82
C LEU A 348 0.64 -4.07 -13.71
N GLU A 349 0.06 -3.95 -14.90
CA GLU A 349 0.11 -5.03 -15.89
C GLU A 349 1.44 -5.00 -16.68
N PRO A 350 2.21 -6.11 -16.72
CA PRO A 350 3.44 -6.16 -17.49
C PRO A 350 3.16 -6.16 -19.01
N PRO A 351 4.04 -5.52 -19.82
CA PRO A 351 3.87 -5.46 -21.26
C PRO A 351 3.93 -6.85 -21.90
N ALA A 352 3.33 -6.98 -23.10
CA ALA A 352 3.24 -8.26 -23.81
C ALA A 352 4.60 -8.91 -24.07
N SER A 353 5.65 -8.12 -24.32
CA SER A 353 7.03 -8.59 -24.49
C SER A 353 7.56 -9.31 -23.25
N LEU A 354 7.46 -8.67 -22.07
CA LEU A 354 7.85 -9.26 -20.79
C LEU A 354 7.05 -10.54 -20.48
N ARG A 355 5.73 -10.52 -20.72
CA ARG A 355 4.89 -11.72 -20.56
C ARG A 355 5.34 -12.86 -21.48
N ALA A 356 5.68 -12.56 -22.73
CA ALA A 356 6.18 -13.54 -23.69
C ALA A 356 7.59 -14.05 -23.36
N GLU A 357 8.46 -13.25 -22.77
CA GLU A 357 9.78 -13.67 -22.29
C GLU A 357 9.66 -14.66 -21.13
N VAL A 358 8.79 -14.37 -20.14
CA VAL A 358 8.50 -15.31 -19.05
C VAL A 358 7.92 -16.63 -19.57
N ALA A 359 6.99 -16.56 -20.53
CA ALA A 359 6.40 -17.75 -21.13
C ALA A 359 7.43 -18.60 -21.91
N ARG A 360 8.47 -17.97 -22.47
CA ARG A 360 9.58 -18.66 -23.17
C ARG A 360 10.66 -19.19 -22.23
N GLY A 361 10.83 -18.58 -21.05
CA GLY A 361 11.79 -18.99 -20.02
C GLY A 361 11.26 -20.02 -19.03
N ALA A 362 9.95 -20.31 -19.04
CA ALA A 362 9.38 -21.41 -18.29
C ALA A 362 9.91 -22.75 -18.86
N PRO A 363 10.40 -23.68 -18.03
CA PRO A 363 10.81 -25.00 -18.51
C PRO A 363 9.65 -25.63 -19.27
N GLU A 364 9.93 -26.22 -20.43
CA GLU A 364 8.96 -27.06 -21.14
C GLU A 364 8.41 -28.07 -20.14
N ALA A 365 7.13 -27.96 -19.83
CA ALA A 365 6.42 -29.03 -19.16
C ALA A 365 6.69 -30.31 -19.97
N PRO A 366 7.05 -31.43 -19.33
CA PRO A 366 7.32 -32.66 -20.05
C PRO A 366 6.16 -32.94 -21.01
N GLU A 367 6.50 -33.28 -22.25
CA GLU A 367 5.55 -33.63 -23.31
C GLU A 367 4.41 -34.42 -22.70
N ALA A 368 3.17 -34.00 -23.01
CA ALA A 368 1.98 -34.69 -22.58
C ALA A 368 2.11 -36.17 -22.95
N VAL A 369 2.44 -36.99 -21.96
CA VAL A 369 2.22 -38.42 -22.02
C VAL A 369 0.75 -38.59 -22.34
N ASP A 370 0.50 -39.28 -23.45
CA ASP A 370 -0.80 -39.71 -23.91
C ASP A 370 -1.71 -40.05 -22.72
N ALA A 371 -2.90 -39.45 -22.70
CA ALA A 371 -3.90 -39.62 -21.66
C ALA A 371 -4.51 -41.04 -21.75
N GLY A 372 -3.67 -42.05 -21.57
CA GLY A 372 -4.03 -43.44 -21.36
C GLY A 372 -4.28 -43.68 -19.89
N ALA A 373 -5.53 -43.45 -19.47
CA ALA A 373 -6.17 -43.97 -18.26
C ALA A 373 -5.35 -43.88 -16.95
N CYS A 374 -5.54 -42.80 -16.20
CA CYS A 374 -5.12 -42.72 -14.80
C CYS A 374 -6.03 -43.64 -13.95
N GLN A 375 -5.77 -44.95 -13.95
CA GLN A 375 -6.50 -45.93 -13.13
C GLN A 375 -5.91 -46.00 -11.73
N VAL A 376 -6.58 -45.36 -10.79
CA VAL A 376 -6.25 -45.44 -9.36
C VAL A 376 -6.69 -46.82 -8.84
N HIS A 377 -5.74 -47.61 -8.32
CA HIS A 377 -6.04 -48.91 -7.72
C HIS A 377 -6.38 -48.72 -6.25
N VAL A 378 -7.52 -49.23 -5.80
CA VAL A 378 -8.07 -49.01 -4.46
C VAL A 378 -8.31 -50.34 -3.74
N CYS A 379 -8.08 -50.37 -2.43
CA CYS A 379 -8.37 -51.57 -1.63
C CYS A 379 -9.88 -51.68 -1.37
N PRO A 380 -10.56 -52.79 -1.73
CA PRO A 380 -11.99 -52.95 -1.48
C PRO A 380 -12.37 -52.90 0.00
N MET A 381 -11.43 -53.22 0.89
CA MET A 381 -11.60 -53.16 2.36
C MET A 381 -11.15 -51.83 2.99
N HIS A 382 -10.28 -51.06 2.31
CA HIS A 382 -9.74 -49.79 2.82
C HIS A 382 -9.74 -48.73 1.71
N PRO A 383 -10.89 -48.10 1.42
CA PRO A 383 -11.04 -47.19 0.27
C PRO A 383 -10.10 -45.97 0.27
N ALA A 384 -9.60 -45.58 1.45
CA ALA A 384 -8.61 -44.51 1.61
C ALA A 384 -7.18 -44.92 1.19
N VAL A 385 -6.93 -46.21 0.93
CA VAL A 385 -5.66 -46.71 0.41
C VAL A 385 -5.76 -46.79 -1.11
N CYS A 386 -5.12 -45.84 -1.78
CA CYS A 386 -5.04 -45.77 -3.22
C CYS A 386 -3.59 -45.72 -3.71
N GLN A 387 -3.31 -46.37 -4.84
CA GLN A 387 -1.99 -46.36 -5.48
C GLN A 387 -2.11 -46.14 -6.98
N SER A 388 -1.09 -45.51 -7.55
CA SER A 388 -0.97 -45.25 -8.99
C SER A 388 -0.58 -46.50 -9.80
N SER A 389 -0.31 -47.62 -9.15
CA SER A 389 0.07 -48.90 -9.77
C SER A 389 -0.58 -50.10 -9.05
N PRO A 390 -0.76 -51.25 -9.73
CA PRO A 390 -1.24 -52.48 -9.09
C PRO A 390 -0.33 -52.89 -7.92
N GLY A 391 -0.92 -53.36 -6.82
CA GLY A 391 -0.17 -53.73 -5.62
C GLY A 391 -1.07 -54.34 -4.55
N SER A 392 -0.47 -54.65 -3.40
CA SER A 392 -1.20 -55.13 -2.22
C SER A 392 -1.39 -53.99 -1.23
N CYS A 393 -2.56 -53.95 -0.58
CA CYS A 393 -2.85 -52.98 0.45
C CYS A 393 -1.89 -53.14 1.64
N PRO A 394 -1.11 -52.12 2.03
CA PRO A 394 -0.18 -52.21 3.16
C PRO A 394 -0.88 -52.38 4.52
N LYS A 395 -2.20 -52.16 4.60
CA LYS A 395 -2.97 -52.33 5.84
C LYS A 395 -3.53 -53.75 6.03
N CYS A 396 -3.93 -54.42 4.96
CA CYS A 396 -4.59 -55.74 5.06
C CYS A 396 -4.01 -56.83 4.15
N GLY A 397 -3.07 -56.50 3.26
CA GLY A 397 -2.42 -57.46 2.36
C GLY A 397 -3.24 -57.84 1.11
N GLU A 398 -4.53 -57.50 1.06
CA GLU A 398 -5.41 -57.77 -0.09
C GLU A 398 -4.94 -57.04 -1.36
N ALA A 399 -5.17 -57.64 -2.54
CA ALA A 399 -4.85 -57.02 -3.82
C ALA A 399 -5.72 -55.77 -4.07
N LEU A 400 -5.11 -54.69 -4.58
CA LEU A 400 -5.81 -53.47 -4.96
C LEU A 400 -6.49 -53.66 -6.32
N GLU A 401 -7.75 -53.21 -6.44
CA GLU A 401 -8.55 -53.33 -7.66
C GLU A 401 -8.63 -51.98 -8.39
N PRO A 402 -8.63 -51.96 -9.74
CA PRO A 402 -8.73 -50.72 -10.51
C PRO A 402 -10.10 -50.05 -10.31
N SER A 403 -10.10 -48.83 -9.79
CA SER A 403 -11.31 -48.02 -9.62
C SER A 403 -11.48 -47.05 -10.79
N SER A 404 -12.69 -46.97 -11.32
CA SER A 404 -13.11 -46.03 -12.37
C SER A 404 -13.77 -44.75 -11.83
N ALA A 405 -13.78 -44.53 -10.52
CA ALA A 405 -14.40 -43.35 -9.91
C ALA A 405 -13.35 -42.26 -9.58
N PRO A 406 -13.53 -41.00 -10.05
CA PRO A 406 -12.69 -39.89 -9.64
C PRO A 406 -12.91 -39.60 -8.14
N SER A 407 -11.83 -39.32 -7.41
CA SER A 407 -11.93 -38.95 -5.98
C SER A 407 -12.78 -37.68 -5.85
N GLN A 408 -13.99 -37.82 -5.31
CA GLN A 408 -14.88 -36.70 -5.05
C GLN A 408 -14.21 -35.74 -4.04
N GLY A 409 -14.10 -34.45 -4.41
CA GLY A 409 -13.71 -33.37 -3.48
C GLY A 409 -12.33 -32.73 -3.70
N ALA A 410 -11.59 -33.06 -4.76
CA ALA A 410 -10.34 -32.37 -5.10
C ALA A 410 -10.65 -31.05 -5.84
N GLU A 411 -10.25 -29.91 -5.25
CA GLU A 411 -10.38 -28.58 -5.87
C GLU A 411 -9.03 -28.12 -6.44
N TYR A 412 -9.05 -27.61 -7.67
CA TYR A 412 -7.90 -27.11 -8.41
C TYR A 412 -8.09 -25.62 -8.72
N THR A 413 -7.06 -24.80 -8.51
CA THR A 413 -7.07 -23.36 -8.80
C THR A 413 -5.97 -22.93 -9.75
N CYS A 414 -6.14 -21.79 -10.41
CA CYS A 414 -5.07 -21.21 -11.20
C CYS A 414 -4.17 -20.33 -10.32
N PRO A 415 -2.83 -20.51 -10.32
CA PRO A 415 -1.91 -19.68 -9.52
C PRO A 415 -1.91 -18.19 -9.93
N MET A 416 -2.38 -17.89 -11.15
CA MET A 416 -2.51 -16.52 -11.68
C MET A 416 -3.93 -15.94 -11.57
N HIS A 417 -4.94 -16.79 -11.34
CA HIS A 417 -6.34 -16.41 -11.26
C HIS A 417 -7.02 -17.23 -10.16
N PRO A 418 -6.79 -16.91 -8.88
CA PRO A 418 -7.28 -17.71 -7.74
C PRO A 418 -8.81 -17.86 -7.70
N GLU A 419 -9.54 -16.97 -8.39
CA GLU A 419 -10.99 -17.04 -8.56
C GLU A 419 -11.46 -18.19 -9.48
N ILE A 420 -10.53 -18.80 -10.24
CA ILE A 420 -10.82 -19.94 -11.11
C ILE A 420 -10.62 -21.23 -10.32
N VAL A 421 -11.70 -21.74 -9.73
CA VAL A 421 -11.72 -23.04 -9.06
C VAL A 421 -12.44 -24.08 -9.94
N ARG A 422 -11.84 -25.27 -10.06
CA ARG A 422 -12.37 -26.42 -10.82
C ARG A 422 -12.28 -27.69 -9.99
N LEU A 423 -13.20 -28.62 -10.24
CA LEU A 423 -13.25 -29.93 -9.57
C LEU A 423 -12.43 -31.01 -10.30
N GLU A 424 -11.77 -30.63 -11.39
CA GLU A 424 -10.95 -31.53 -12.21
C GLU A 424 -9.64 -30.81 -12.60
N PRO A 425 -8.53 -31.55 -12.76
CA PRO A 425 -7.32 -31.01 -13.34
C PRO A 425 -7.58 -30.42 -14.72
N GLY A 426 -6.91 -29.34 -15.08
CA GLY A 426 -7.12 -28.71 -16.37
C GLY A 426 -6.25 -27.48 -16.57
N ARG A 427 -6.60 -26.68 -17.57
CA ARG A 427 -5.96 -25.39 -17.85
C ARG A 427 -6.91 -24.24 -17.55
N CYS A 428 -6.37 -23.16 -17.02
CA CYS A 428 -7.10 -21.94 -16.76
C CYS A 428 -7.62 -21.35 -18.09
N PRO A 429 -8.92 -21.06 -18.23
CA PRO A 429 -9.50 -20.51 -19.45
C PRO A 429 -9.08 -19.04 -19.70
N LYS A 430 -8.51 -18.35 -18.69
CA LYS A 430 -8.04 -16.97 -18.82
C LYS A 430 -6.58 -16.86 -19.27
N CYS A 431 -5.68 -17.67 -18.74
CA CYS A 431 -4.25 -17.59 -19.05
C CYS A 431 -3.62 -18.87 -19.62
N GLY A 432 -4.35 -19.98 -19.70
CA GLY A 432 -3.84 -21.26 -20.23
C GLY A 432 -2.87 -22.02 -19.32
N MET A 433 -2.54 -21.48 -18.14
CA MET A 433 -1.71 -22.14 -17.12
C MET A 433 -2.40 -23.41 -16.57
N PRO A 434 -1.66 -24.48 -16.23
CA PRO A 434 -2.22 -25.64 -15.55
C PRO A 434 -2.79 -25.25 -14.18
N LEU A 435 -3.90 -25.87 -13.78
CA LEU A 435 -4.51 -25.67 -12.47
C LEU A 435 -3.78 -26.52 -11.43
N GLU A 436 -3.51 -25.94 -10.27
CA GLU A 436 -2.82 -26.56 -9.14
C GLU A 436 -3.82 -26.99 -8.06
N LEU A 437 -3.54 -28.10 -7.37
CA LEU A 437 -4.43 -28.65 -6.35
C LEU A 437 -4.45 -27.74 -5.11
N LEU A 438 -5.62 -27.21 -4.76
CA LEU A 438 -5.83 -26.29 -3.65
C LEU A 438 -5.95 -27.05 -2.31
N LYS A 439 -6.67 -28.17 -2.28
CA LYS A 439 -6.84 -29.04 -1.10
C LYS A 439 -7.15 -30.50 -1.48
N VAL A 440 -6.66 -31.44 -0.69
CA VAL A 440 -7.20 -32.81 -0.56
C VAL A 440 -8.19 -32.80 0.61
N PRO A 441 -9.35 -33.49 0.55
CA PRO A 441 -10.25 -33.59 1.70
C PRO A 441 -9.54 -34.24 2.90
N GLU A 442 -9.44 -33.53 4.02
CA GLU A 442 -9.34 -34.17 5.33
C GLU A 442 -10.76 -34.58 5.73
N ASP A 443 -11.06 -35.88 5.67
CA ASP A 443 -12.33 -36.38 6.16
C ASP A 443 -12.40 -36.23 7.69
N ARG A 444 -13.13 -35.20 8.12
CA ARG A 444 -13.84 -35.19 9.40
C ARG A 444 -14.92 -36.28 9.32
N TYR A 445 -14.82 -37.33 10.13
CA TYR A 445 -15.90 -37.95 10.93
C TYR A 445 -15.38 -39.28 11.54
N ALA A 446 -14.88 -39.20 12.78
CA ALA A 446 -15.13 -40.11 13.92
C ALA A 446 -14.13 -39.78 15.05
#